data_AF-A0AAJ2UKB2-F1
#
_entry.id   AF-A0AAJ2UKB2-F1
#
_cell.length_a   1.000
_cell.length_b   1.000
_cell.length_c   1.000
_cell.angle_alpha   90.00
_cell.angle_beta   90.00
_cell.angle_gamma   90.00
#
_symmetry.space_group_name_H-M   'P 1'
#
loop_
_entity.id
_entity.type
_entity.pdbx_description
1 polymer ?
#
loop_
_entity_poly.entity_id
_entity_poly.type
_entity_poly.pdbx_seq_one_letter_code
_entity_poly.pdbx_strand_id
1 'polypeptide(L)'
;PWQGPLFKYAIDRRHRPDRALPPPGETLLTAHRELMAVPVEERRALVTAPGGAERLNAAGMTWESVAGWLQGPLDAAVWEALIPSMGAMALVRNLRNLDLAGVSDRVAAEVAARISSPDAVRRSRQFPFRYLAAYRNAPSPRWEEALETALGHSLANVPVLPGRTLILVDRSGSMFDRPGEHTQLNRADSAAIFGTSLALRAECADLVEFGSDSRRVELAPGEPVLRVLDRFHDLGGTHTAAALRRNYARHDRVVMVTDEQTGAGQWSNPLQAIPFRVPVYTWNLAGYAPAHAPSGPHHHTFGGLSDAAFRLIPLIEAGGDSSWPWETDLCA
;
A
#
# COMPACT_ATOMS: atom_id res chain seq x y z
N PRO A 1 -35.94 -10.34 10.10
CA PRO A 1 -37.02 -10.54 9.08
C PRO A 1 -36.63 -10.10 7.65
N TRP A 2 -35.93 -8.97 7.46
CA TRP A 2 -35.61 -8.40 6.14
C TRP A 2 -34.52 -9.14 5.34
N GLN A 3 -33.64 -9.91 5.99
CA GLN A 3 -32.55 -10.64 5.31
C GLN A 3 -32.99 -11.95 4.65
N GLY A 4 -34.12 -12.54 5.08
CA GLY A 4 -34.63 -13.81 4.54
C GLY A 4 -34.87 -13.79 3.02
N PRO A 5 -35.53 -12.74 2.48
CA PRO A 5 -35.68 -12.55 1.03
C PRO A 5 -34.35 -12.47 0.26
N LEU A 6 -33.35 -11.77 0.81
CA LEU A 6 -32.02 -11.67 0.21
C LEU A 6 -31.29 -13.01 0.20
N PHE A 7 -31.35 -13.78 1.29
CA PHE A 7 -30.77 -15.12 1.34
C PHE A 7 -31.46 -16.07 0.38
N LYS A 8 -32.79 -16.03 0.29
CA LYS A 8 -33.54 -16.80 -0.70
C LYS A 8 -33.10 -16.46 -2.12
N TYR A 9 -33.01 -15.17 -2.45
CA TYR A 9 -32.52 -14.73 -3.76
C TYR A 9 -31.09 -15.22 -4.04
N ALA A 10 -30.18 -15.14 -3.08
CA ALA A 10 -28.80 -15.62 -3.24
C ALA A 10 -28.73 -17.13 -3.50
N ILE A 11 -29.55 -17.93 -2.82
CA ILE A 11 -29.66 -19.38 -3.02
C ILE A 11 -30.28 -19.69 -4.38
N ASP A 12 -31.39 -19.03 -4.73
CA ASP A 12 -32.07 -19.22 -6.01
C ASP A 12 -31.15 -18.82 -7.17
N ARG A 13 -30.36 -17.75 -7.07
CA ARG A 13 -29.39 -17.37 -8.11
C ARG A 13 -28.33 -18.45 -8.37
N ARG A 14 -27.95 -19.22 -7.34
CA ARG A 14 -26.96 -20.30 -7.45
C ARG A 14 -27.55 -21.60 -8.00
N HIS A 15 -28.79 -21.93 -7.62
CA HIS A 15 -29.37 -23.26 -7.87
C HIS A 15 -30.55 -23.26 -8.86
N ARG A 16 -31.19 -22.11 -9.09
CA ARG A 16 -32.37 -21.89 -9.94
C ARG A 16 -32.31 -20.51 -10.62
N PRO A 17 -31.24 -20.22 -11.39
CA PRO A 17 -30.97 -18.86 -11.89
C PRO A 17 -32.09 -18.31 -12.79
N ASP A 18 -32.80 -19.19 -13.50
CA ASP A 18 -33.96 -18.89 -14.34
C ASP A 18 -35.15 -18.32 -13.54
N ARG A 19 -35.29 -18.69 -12.26
CA ARG A 19 -36.42 -18.29 -11.40
C ARG A 19 -36.04 -17.27 -10.32
N ALA A 20 -34.77 -16.91 -10.22
CA ALA A 20 -34.25 -16.05 -9.17
C ALA A 20 -34.66 -14.58 -9.38
N LEU A 21 -35.74 -14.12 -8.72
CA LEU A 21 -36.19 -12.73 -8.78
C LEU A 21 -35.62 -11.91 -7.61
N PRO A 22 -35.08 -10.71 -7.87
CA PRO A 22 -34.71 -9.77 -6.82
C PRO A 22 -35.88 -9.51 -5.86
N PRO A 23 -35.63 -9.41 -4.54
CA PRO A 23 -36.68 -9.07 -3.59
C PRO A 23 -37.33 -7.71 -3.91
N PRO A 24 -38.64 -7.54 -3.68
CA PRO A 24 -39.30 -6.25 -3.88
C PRO A 24 -38.64 -5.14 -3.05
N GLY A 25 -38.37 -4.00 -3.69
CA GLY A 25 -37.70 -2.86 -3.06
C GLY A 25 -36.16 -2.87 -3.17
N GLU A 26 -35.55 -3.97 -3.61
CA GLU A 26 -34.09 -4.06 -3.84
C GLU A 26 -33.72 -3.49 -5.22
N THR A 27 -33.59 -2.16 -5.29
CA THR A 27 -33.33 -1.42 -6.54
C THR A 27 -32.01 -1.82 -7.19
N LEU A 28 -30.95 -2.03 -6.41
CA LEU A 28 -29.64 -2.42 -6.94
C LEU A 28 -29.69 -3.79 -7.62
N LEU A 29 -30.31 -4.78 -6.97
CA LEU A 29 -30.40 -6.14 -7.52
C LEU A 29 -31.29 -6.20 -8.75
N THR A 30 -32.32 -5.35 -8.79
CA THR A 30 -33.19 -5.19 -9.95
C THR A 30 -32.42 -4.60 -11.13
N ALA A 31 -31.75 -3.45 -10.93
CA ALA A 31 -30.92 -2.81 -11.95
C ALA A 31 -29.79 -3.73 -12.44
N HIS A 32 -29.16 -4.48 -11.54
CA HIS A 32 -28.13 -5.47 -11.90
C HIS A 32 -28.68 -6.57 -12.80
N ARG A 33 -29.85 -7.14 -12.46
CA ARG A 33 -30.49 -8.18 -13.28
C ARG A 33 -30.89 -7.65 -14.66
N GLU A 34 -31.47 -6.46 -14.73
CA GLU A 34 -31.83 -5.81 -16.00
C GLU A 34 -30.60 -5.61 -16.88
N LEU A 35 -29.50 -5.10 -16.30
CA LEU A 35 -28.26 -4.88 -17.02
C LEU A 35 -27.64 -6.20 -17.52
N MET A 36 -27.66 -7.27 -16.72
CA MET A 36 -27.15 -8.57 -17.13
C MET A 36 -27.96 -9.22 -18.26
N ALA A 37 -29.23 -8.84 -18.43
CA ALA A 37 -30.09 -9.32 -19.50
C ALA A 37 -29.88 -8.62 -20.85
N VAL A 38 -29.12 -7.51 -20.88
CA VAL A 38 -28.86 -6.76 -22.11
C VAL A 38 -28.04 -7.60 -23.10
N PRO A 39 -28.47 -7.72 -24.37
CA PRO A 39 -27.72 -8.41 -25.42
C PRO A 39 -26.32 -7.82 -25.63
N VAL A 40 -25.34 -8.65 -25.97
CA VAL A 40 -23.90 -8.26 -26.03
C VAL A 40 -23.69 -7.05 -26.95
N GLU A 41 -24.34 -7.06 -28.10
CA GLU A 41 -24.30 -6.04 -29.15
C GLU A 41 -24.79 -4.65 -28.67
N GLU A 42 -25.63 -4.58 -27.65
CA GLU A 42 -26.17 -3.33 -27.11
C GLU A 42 -25.35 -2.78 -25.93
N ARG A 43 -24.53 -3.62 -25.28
CA ARG A 43 -23.82 -3.29 -24.03
C ARG A 43 -22.91 -2.09 -24.16
N ARG A 44 -22.15 -2.00 -25.26
CA ARG A 44 -21.23 -0.87 -25.48
C ARG A 44 -21.97 0.45 -25.57
N ALA A 45 -23.02 0.50 -26.40
CA ALA A 45 -23.84 1.69 -26.57
C ALA A 45 -24.49 2.11 -25.25
N LEU A 46 -24.93 1.13 -24.46
CA LEU A 46 -25.46 1.35 -23.12
C LEU A 46 -24.40 2.02 -22.23
N VAL A 47 -23.19 1.49 -22.14
CA VAL A 47 -22.11 2.06 -21.30
C VAL A 47 -21.73 3.47 -21.74
N THR A 48 -21.58 3.72 -23.03
CA THR A 48 -21.09 5.01 -23.54
C THR A 48 -22.16 6.09 -23.70
N ALA A 49 -23.45 5.74 -23.60
CA ALA A 49 -24.53 6.71 -23.64
C ALA A 49 -24.57 7.60 -22.37
N PRO A 50 -25.15 8.82 -22.45
CA PRO A 50 -25.35 9.66 -21.27
C PRO A 50 -25.96 8.91 -20.09
N GLY A 51 -25.50 9.20 -18.86
CA GLY A 51 -25.95 8.48 -17.68
C GLY A 51 -25.38 7.05 -17.54
N GLY A 52 -24.35 6.69 -18.32
CA GLY A 52 -23.74 5.36 -18.30
C GLY A 52 -23.13 5.00 -16.96
N ALA A 53 -22.33 5.91 -16.39
CA ALA A 53 -21.71 5.73 -15.08
C ALA A 53 -22.76 5.51 -13.98
N GLU A 54 -23.84 6.28 -13.99
CA GLU A 54 -24.94 6.22 -13.03
C GLU A 54 -25.70 4.90 -13.14
N ARG A 55 -25.96 4.43 -14.36
CA ARG A 55 -26.59 3.11 -14.60
C ARG A 55 -25.73 1.97 -14.08
N LEU A 56 -24.42 2.02 -14.36
CA LEU A 56 -23.48 1.01 -13.87
C LEU A 56 -23.38 1.03 -12.34
N ASN A 57 -23.31 2.20 -11.73
CA ASN A 57 -23.27 2.37 -10.28
C ASN A 57 -24.57 1.89 -9.61
N ALA A 58 -25.74 2.22 -10.17
CA ALA A 58 -27.03 1.76 -9.70
C ALA A 58 -27.16 0.22 -9.74
N ALA A 59 -26.49 -0.42 -10.69
CA ALA A 59 -26.39 -1.88 -10.82
C ALA A 59 -25.24 -2.50 -9.99
N GLY A 60 -24.50 -1.71 -9.20
CA GLY A 60 -23.34 -2.18 -8.43
C GLY A 60 -22.21 -2.76 -9.30
N MET A 61 -22.11 -2.33 -10.56
CA MET A 61 -21.10 -2.83 -11.50
C MET A 61 -19.74 -2.19 -11.24
N THR A 62 -18.74 -3.04 -10.96
CA THR A 62 -17.33 -2.64 -10.94
C THR A 62 -16.76 -2.58 -12.35
N TRP A 63 -15.65 -1.87 -12.56
CA TRP A 63 -15.00 -1.86 -13.87
C TRP A 63 -14.55 -3.27 -14.29
N GLU A 64 -14.12 -4.12 -13.34
CA GLU A 64 -13.79 -5.53 -13.61
C GLU A 64 -15.01 -6.31 -14.09
N SER A 65 -16.17 -6.09 -13.45
CA SER A 65 -17.43 -6.71 -13.87
C SER A 65 -17.85 -6.25 -15.26
N VAL A 66 -17.69 -4.95 -15.56
CA VAL A 66 -17.97 -4.40 -16.88
C VAL A 66 -17.02 -4.97 -17.93
N ALA A 67 -15.74 -5.16 -17.63
CA ALA A 67 -14.78 -5.75 -18.55
C ALA A 67 -15.22 -7.14 -19.03
N GLY A 68 -15.65 -8.00 -18.10
CA GLY A 68 -16.15 -9.34 -18.43
C GLY A 68 -17.54 -9.33 -19.08
N TRP A 69 -18.43 -8.43 -18.63
CA TRP A 69 -19.79 -8.32 -19.14
C TRP A 69 -19.84 -7.70 -20.55
N LEU A 70 -18.99 -6.73 -20.87
CA LEU A 70 -18.99 -6.04 -22.16
C LEU A 70 -18.65 -6.99 -23.32
N GLN A 71 -17.81 -8.00 -23.08
CA GLN A 71 -17.28 -8.92 -24.11
C GLN A 71 -16.66 -8.19 -25.32
N GLY A 72 -16.04 -7.05 -25.05
CA GLY A 72 -15.42 -6.16 -26.05
C GLY A 72 -14.29 -5.35 -25.44
N PRO A 73 -13.58 -4.53 -26.25
CA PRO A 73 -12.46 -3.74 -25.76
C PRO A 73 -12.91 -2.66 -24.78
N LEU A 74 -12.10 -2.42 -23.75
CA LEU A 74 -12.18 -1.23 -22.91
C LEU A 74 -11.39 -0.09 -23.59
N ASP A 75 -11.96 0.48 -24.64
CA ASP A 75 -11.41 1.64 -25.33
C ASP A 75 -11.57 2.94 -24.51
N ALA A 76 -11.02 4.06 -25.00
CA ALA A 76 -11.13 5.35 -24.34
C ALA A 76 -12.57 5.72 -23.97
N ALA A 77 -13.54 5.54 -24.88
CA ALA A 77 -14.93 5.93 -24.63
C ALA A 77 -15.56 5.12 -23.49
N VAL A 78 -15.24 3.83 -23.41
CA VAL A 78 -15.70 2.97 -22.30
C VAL A 78 -15.04 3.37 -20.99
N TRP A 79 -13.73 3.62 -20.97
CA TRP A 79 -13.03 4.08 -19.77
C TRP A 79 -13.54 5.43 -19.27
N GLU A 80 -13.71 6.40 -20.18
CA GLU A 80 -14.23 7.73 -19.84
C GLU A 80 -15.65 7.64 -19.25
N ALA A 81 -16.47 6.69 -19.72
CA ALA A 81 -17.79 6.42 -19.12
C ALA A 81 -17.71 5.72 -17.75
N LEU A 82 -16.64 4.97 -17.46
CA LEU A 82 -16.45 4.26 -16.18
C LEU A 82 -15.84 5.12 -15.08
N ILE A 83 -14.92 6.03 -15.43
CA ILE A 83 -14.15 6.85 -14.48
C ILE A 83 -15.02 7.55 -13.42
N PRO A 84 -16.20 8.12 -13.74
CA PRO A 84 -17.03 8.78 -12.73
C PRO A 84 -17.50 7.83 -11.61
N SER A 85 -17.80 6.55 -11.93
CA SER A 85 -18.25 5.56 -10.95
C SER A 85 -17.11 4.86 -10.19
N MET A 86 -15.88 4.92 -10.71
CA MET A 86 -14.72 4.27 -10.08
C MET A 86 -14.29 4.97 -8.79
N GLY A 87 -13.96 4.21 -7.75
CA GLY A 87 -13.32 4.75 -6.54
C GLY A 87 -11.85 5.15 -6.79
N ALA A 88 -11.29 6.01 -5.94
CA ALA A 88 -9.91 6.50 -6.10
C ALA A 88 -8.87 5.35 -6.16
N MET A 89 -9.05 4.28 -5.37
CA MET A 89 -8.18 3.11 -5.43
C MET A 89 -8.26 2.38 -6.80
N ALA A 90 -9.46 2.26 -7.35
CA ALA A 90 -9.64 1.63 -8.65
C ALA A 90 -8.98 2.47 -9.76
N LEU A 91 -9.04 3.81 -9.66
CA LEU A 91 -8.34 4.71 -10.58
C LEU A 91 -6.81 4.53 -10.50
N VAL A 92 -6.24 4.60 -9.29
CA VAL A 92 -4.79 4.42 -9.05
C VAL A 92 -4.28 3.09 -9.62
N ARG A 93 -5.06 2.00 -9.48
CA ARG A 93 -4.70 0.68 -10.01
C ARG A 93 -4.73 0.59 -11.55
N ASN A 94 -5.48 1.49 -12.20
CA ASN A 94 -5.74 1.42 -13.64
C ASN A 94 -5.09 2.53 -14.46
N LEU A 95 -4.24 3.39 -13.88
CA LEU A 95 -3.61 4.51 -14.61
C LEU A 95 -2.91 4.08 -15.90
N ARG A 96 -2.15 2.96 -15.87
CA ARG A 96 -1.54 2.37 -17.07
C ARG A 96 -2.58 1.96 -18.12
N ASN A 97 -3.70 1.39 -17.70
CA ASN A 97 -4.77 0.98 -18.62
C ASN A 97 -5.45 2.20 -19.25
N LEU A 98 -5.60 3.29 -18.50
CA LEU A 98 -6.11 4.56 -19.02
C LEU A 98 -5.15 5.16 -20.07
N ASP A 99 -3.85 5.08 -19.83
CA ASP A 99 -2.82 5.45 -20.83
C ASP A 99 -2.93 4.61 -22.10
N LEU A 100 -2.96 3.28 -21.96
CA LEU A 100 -3.04 2.36 -23.10
C LEU A 100 -4.34 2.52 -23.90
N ALA A 101 -5.44 2.84 -23.24
CA ALA A 101 -6.72 3.07 -23.90
C ALA A 101 -6.78 4.42 -24.64
N GLY A 102 -5.86 5.35 -24.34
CA GLY A 102 -5.83 6.68 -24.96
C GLY A 102 -6.90 7.62 -24.43
N VAL A 103 -7.21 7.59 -23.13
CA VAL A 103 -8.14 8.58 -22.54
C VAL A 103 -7.62 10.01 -22.74
N SER A 104 -8.54 10.95 -22.95
CA SER A 104 -8.21 12.34 -23.22
C SER A 104 -7.48 13.01 -22.05
N ASP A 105 -6.64 14.00 -22.33
CA ASP A 105 -5.89 14.73 -21.29
C ASP A 105 -6.80 15.47 -20.31
N ARG A 106 -7.98 15.92 -20.77
CA ARG A 106 -9.01 16.48 -19.89
C ARG A 106 -9.45 15.45 -18.85
N VAL A 107 -9.78 14.24 -19.28
CA VAL A 107 -10.20 13.17 -18.35
C VAL A 107 -9.03 12.72 -17.49
N ALA A 108 -7.81 12.65 -18.03
CA ALA A 108 -6.63 12.35 -17.25
C ALA A 108 -6.41 13.39 -16.13
N ALA A 109 -6.58 14.68 -16.42
CA ALA A 109 -6.49 15.74 -15.42
C ALA A 109 -7.57 15.60 -14.32
N GLU A 110 -8.81 15.21 -14.68
CA GLU A 110 -9.87 14.93 -13.71
C GLU A 110 -9.52 13.75 -12.79
N VAL A 111 -8.97 12.67 -13.36
CA VAL A 111 -8.48 11.52 -12.60
C VAL A 111 -7.34 11.93 -11.67
N ALA A 112 -6.36 12.68 -12.18
CA ALA A 112 -5.21 13.18 -11.42
C ALA A 112 -5.66 14.00 -10.21
N ALA A 113 -6.56 14.96 -10.40
CA ALA A 113 -7.12 15.78 -9.32
C ALA A 113 -7.88 14.93 -8.27
N ARG A 114 -8.57 13.88 -8.71
CA ARG A 114 -9.33 13.01 -7.80
C ARG A 114 -8.43 12.10 -6.96
N ILE A 115 -7.37 11.52 -7.55
CA ILE A 115 -6.46 10.61 -6.83
C ILE A 115 -5.54 11.36 -5.86
N SER A 116 -5.21 12.63 -6.16
CA SER A 116 -4.39 13.49 -5.31
C SER A 116 -5.18 14.26 -4.25
N SER A 117 -6.52 14.22 -4.30
CA SER A 117 -7.35 14.90 -3.29
C SER A 117 -7.08 14.35 -1.87
N PRO A 118 -6.79 15.22 -0.87
CA PRO A 118 -6.57 14.80 0.52
C PRO A 118 -7.72 13.96 1.08
N ASP A 119 -8.96 14.29 0.73
CA ASP A 119 -10.15 13.56 1.17
C ASP A 119 -10.26 12.18 0.53
N ALA A 120 -9.92 12.06 -0.75
CA ALA A 120 -9.90 10.79 -1.44
C ALA A 120 -8.84 9.85 -0.84
N VAL A 121 -7.63 10.38 -0.62
CA VAL A 121 -6.51 9.65 0.00
C VAL A 121 -6.90 9.19 1.41
N ARG A 122 -7.41 10.09 2.26
CA ARG A 122 -7.83 9.78 3.63
C ARG A 122 -8.93 8.72 3.67
N ARG A 123 -9.97 8.85 2.84
CA ARG A 123 -11.07 7.86 2.76
C ARG A 123 -10.58 6.49 2.28
N SER A 124 -9.60 6.48 1.38
CA SER A 124 -9.05 5.22 0.85
C SER A 124 -8.27 4.42 1.89
N ARG A 125 -7.77 5.07 2.95
CA ARG A 125 -6.89 4.49 3.98
C ARG A 125 -5.65 3.78 3.41
N GLN A 126 -5.27 4.14 2.17
CA GLN A 126 -4.09 3.59 1.50
C GLN A 126 -2.83 4.16 2.13
N PHE A 127 -1.80 3.32 2.16
CA PHE A 127 -0.47 3.70 2.61
C PHE A 127 0.46 3.98 1.42
N PRO A 128 1.65 4.56 1.67
CA PRO A 128 2.57 4.98 0.62
C PRO A 128 2.95 3.92 -0.42
N PHE A 129 3.01 2.63 -0.05
CA PHE A 129 3.32 1.53 -0.97
C PHE A 129 2.44 1.52 -2.22
N ARG A 130 1.14 1.82 -2.06
CA ARG A 130 0.17 1.75 -3.16
C ARG A 130 0.43 2.81 -4.22
N TYR A 131 0.81 4.01 -3.79
CA TYR A 131 1.10 5.12 -4.68
C TYR A 131 2.45 4.93 -5.38
N LEU A 132 3.47 4.42 -4.68
CA LEU A 132 4.74 4.07 -5.31
C LEU A 132 4.58 2.97 -6.36
N ALA A 133 3.79 1.93 -6.06
CA ALA A 133 3.49 0.87 -7.03
C ALA A 133 2.80 1.43 -8.29
N ALA A 134 1.83 2.33 -8.12
CA ALA A 134 1.19 3.01 -9.24
C ALA A 134 2.18 3.87 -10.05
N TYR A 135 3.05 4.62 -9.37
CA TYR A 135 4.08 5.44 -10.02
C TYR A 135 5.02 4.60 -10.89
N ARG A 136 5.48 3.45 -10.39
CA ARG A 136 6.33 2.53 -11.16
C ARG A 136 5.61 1.87 -12.35
N ASN A 137 4.28 1.71 -12.28
CA ASN A 137 3.51 1.03 -13.34
C ASN A 137 2.86 1.97 -14.36
N ALA A 138 2.69 3.24 -14.02
CA ALA A 138 2.12 4.27 -14.88
C ALA A 138 3.17 5.36 -15.14
N PRO A 139 4.19 5.09 -15.99
CA PRO A 139 5.33 5.99 -16.20
C PRO A 139 4.98 7.24 -17.01
N SER A 140 3.71 7.45 -17.36
CA SER A 140 3.30 8.65 -18.07
C SER A 140 3.49 9.88 -17.17
N PRO A 141 4.19 10.93 -17.64
CA PRO A 141 4.46 12.14 -16.84
C PRO A 141 3.20 12.81 -16.28
N ARG A 142 2.04 12.61 -16.92
CA ARG A 142 0.76 13.19 -16.52
C ARG A 142 0.25 12.72 -15.15
N TRP A 143 0.80 11.65 -14.60
CA TRP A 143 0.42 11.12 -13.29
C TRP A 143 1.42 11.45 -12.17
N GLU A 144 2.63 11.88 -12.50
CA GLU A 144 3.74 11.97 -11.53
C GLU A 144 3.42 12.91 -10.37
N GLU A 145 3.01 14.15 -10.67
CA GLU A 145 2.67 15.15 -9.65
C GLU A 145 1.49 14.70 -8.78
N ALA A 146 0.47 14.09 -9.39
CA ALA A 146 -0.71 13.62 -8.68
C ALA A 146 -0.38 12.44 -7.75
N LEU A 147 0.47 11.52 -8.20
CA LEU A 147 0.92 10.37 -7.40
C LEU A 147 1.86 10.79 -6.28
N GLU A 148 2.79 11.73 -6.53
CA GLU A 148 3.64 12.33 -5.49
C GLU A 148 2.78 13.01 -4.41
N THR A 149 1.83 13.85 -4.83
CA THR A 149 0.91 14.54 -3.92
C THR A 149 0.07 13.55 -3.11
N ALA A 150 -0.50 12.54 -3.77
CA ALA A 150 -1.29 11.52 -3.10
C ALA A 150 -0.46 10.70 -2.10
N LEU A 151 0.78 10.38 -2.46
CA LEU A 151 1.73 9.69 -1.60
C LEU A 151 2.07 10.53 -0.37
N GLY A 152 2.36 11.83 -0.55
CA GLY A 152 2.56 12.77 0.55
C GLY A 152 1.35 12.84 1.48
N HIS A 153 0.13 12.93 0.97
CA HIS A 153 -1.08 12.86 1.79
C HIS A 153 -1.24 11.50 2.50
N SER A 154 -0.83 10.41 1.87
CA SER A 154 -0.94 9.06 2.45
C SER A 154 -0.02 8.87 3.64
N LEU A 155 1.05 9.69 3.76
CA LEU A 155 1.89 9.71 4.95
C LEU A 155 1.05 9.93 6.20
N ALA A 156 -0.04 10.70 6.17
CA ALA A 156 -0.94 10.91 7.29
C ALA A 156 -1.46 9.60 7.93
N ASN A 157 -1.56 8.52 7.15
CA ASN A 157 -2.00 7.20 7.63
C ASN A 157 -0.91 6.41 8.35
N VAL A 158 0.37 6.79 8.20
CA VAL A 158 1.51 6.23 8.94
C VAL A 158 1.50 6.80 10.37
N PRO A 159 1.73 6.00 11.42
CA PRO A 159 1.77 6.53 12.79
C PRO A 159 2.94 7.48 13.04
N VAL A 160 2.77 8.41 13.99
CA VAL A 160 3.90 9.20 14.50
C VAL A 160 4.75 8.31 15.42
N LEU A 161 6.07 8.39 15.27
CA LEU A 161 7.01 7.70 16.15
C LEU A 161 7.72 8.72 17.06
N PRO A 162 7.43 8.77 18.38
CA PRO A 162 8.03 9.73 19.30
C PRO A 162 9.49 9.38 19.61
N GLY A 163 10.33 10.36 19.96
CA GLY A 163 11.75 10.13 20.27
C GLY A 163 12.63 9.86 19.04
N ARG A 164 13.85 9.37 19.28
CA ARG A 164 14.91 9.17 18.29
C ARG A 164 14.87 7.75 17.71
N THR A 165 14.66 7.64 16.41
CA THR A 165 14.56 6.37 15.68
C THR A 165 15.74 6.24 14.71
N LEU A 166 16.52 5.17 14.83
CA LEU A 166 17.46 4.77 13.76
C LEU A 166 16.71 3.87 12.78
N ILE A 167 16.72 4.22 11.49
CA ILE A 167 16.06 3.45 10.44
C ILE A 167 17.12 2.99 9.44
N LEU A 168 17.34 1.68 9.38
CA LEU A 168 18.31 1.03 8.50
C LEU A 168 17.56 0.31 7.38
N VAL A 169 17.80 0.75 6.15
CA VAL A 169 17.21 0.19 4.93
C VAL A 169 18.28 -0.60 4.19
N ASP A 170 18.08 -1.91 4.06
CA ASP A 170 18.98 -2.77 3.31
C ASP A 170 18.85 -2.49 1.82
N ARG A 171 20.00 -2.31 1.19
CA ARG A 171 20.21 -2.03 -0.22
C ARG A 171 21.29 -2.94 -0.80
N SER A 172 21.44 -4.13 -0.23
CA SER A 172 22.26 -5.20 -0.81
C SER A 172 21.65 -5.72 -2.11
N GLY A 173 22.48 -6.34 -2.96
CA GLY A 173 22.09 -6.84 -4.27
C GLY A 173 20.93 -7.85 -4.23
N SER A 174 20.77 -8.59 -3.13
CA SER A 174 19.66 -9.54 -2.95
C SER A 174 18.29 -8.86 -2.74
N MET A 175 18.29 -7.59 -2.35
CA MET A 175 17.09 -6.74 -2.26
C MET A 175 16.59 -6.29 -3.64
N PHE A 176 17.44 -6.27 -4.67
CA PHE A 176 17.07 -5.89 -6.04
C PHE A 176 16.54 -7.09 -6.83
N ASP A 177 15.56 -7.79 -6.24
CA ASP A 177 14.89 -8.88 -6.92
C ASP A 177 14.00 -8.38 -8.08
N ARG A 178 13.69 -9.29 -9.00
CA ARG A 178 12.73 -8.97 -10.07
C ARG A 178 11.34 -8.83 -9.44
N PRO A 179 10.62 -7.71 -9.67
CA PRO A 179 9.21 -7.61 -9.32
C PRO A 179 8.46 -8.81 -9.91
N GLY A 180 7.75 -9.57 -9.05
CA GLY A 180 6.98 -10.74 -9.48
C GLY A 180 5.64 -10.35 -10.10
N GLU A 181 4.93 -11.32 -10.68
CA GLU A 181 3.57 -11.11 -11.26
C GLU A 181 2.56 -10.51 -10.26
N HIS A 182 2.79 -10.70 -8.96
CA HIS A 182 1.92 -10.22 -7.88
C HIS A 182 2.46 -9.01 -7.11
N THR A 183 3.73 -8.66 -7.27
CA THR A 183 4.37 -7.57 -6.52
C THR A 183 5.00 -6.59 -7.50
N GLN A 184 4.38 -5.41 -7.59
CA GLN A 184 4.76 -4.34 -8.50
C GLN A 184 6.04 -3.60 -8.09
N LEU A 185 6.54 -3.85 -6.88
CA LEU A 185 7.77 -3.27 -6.32
C LEU A 185 8.73 -4.41 -5.99
N ASN A 186 10.03 -4.18 -6.18
CA ASN A 186 11.05 -5.08 -5.64
C ASN A 186 11.20 -4.86 -4.12
N ARG A 187 11.97 -5.73 -3.46
CA ARG A 187 12.21 -5.63 -2.01
C ARG A 187 12.91 -4.32 -1.65
N ALA A 188 13.87 -3.88 -2.46
CA ALA A 188 14.62 -2.67 -2.23
C ALA A 188 13.72 -1.41 -2.22
N ASP A 189 12.81 -1.28 -3.19
CA ASP A 189 11.82 -0.19 -3.30
C ASP A 189 10.84 -0.24 -2.13
N SER A 190 10.40 -1.43 -1.77
CA SER A 190 9.51 -1.66 -0.61
C SER A 190 10.17 -1.23 0.71
N ALA A 191 11.45 -1.56 0.88
CA ALA A 191 12.23 -1.16 2.04
C ALA A 191 12.46 0.36 2.09
N ALA A 192 12.80 0.97 0.95
CA ALA A 192 13.05 2.41 0.83
C ALA A 192 11.79 3.23 1.12
N ILE A 193 10.62 2.87 0.57
CA ILE A 193 9.38 3.59 0.86
C ILE A 193 8.94 3.44 2.31
N PHE A 194 9.11 2.26 2.89
CA PHE A 194 8.79 2.03 4.29
C PHE A 194 9.69 2.84 5.21
N GLY A 195 11.01 2.74 5.02
CA GLY A 195 11.98 3.46 5.83
C GLY A 195 11.82 4.97 5.71
N THR A 196 11.64 5.49 4.49
CA THR A 196 11.41 6.92 4.25
C THR A 196 10.12 7.40 4.90
N SER A 197 9.03 6.64 4.76
CA SER A 197 7.73 7.01 5.34
C SER A 197 7.76 7.02 6.86
N LEU A 198 8.48 6.07 7.49
CA LEU A 198 8.72 6.08 8.93
C LEU A 198 9.57 7.27 9.34
N ALA A 199 10.63 7.58 8.60
CA ALA A 199 11.53 8.67 8.92
C ALA A 199 10.83 10.03 8.87
N LEU A 200 10.01 10.26 7.85
CA LEU A 200 9.19 11.48 7.71
C LEU A 200 8.10 11.62 8.78
N ARG A 201 7.76 10.54 9.49
CA ARG A 201 6.75 10.51 10.55
C ARG A 201 7.33 10.33 11.95
N ALA A 202 8.63 10.13 12.07
CA ALA A 202 9.32 10.12 13.34
C ALA A 202 9.60 11.55 13.82
N GLU A 203 9.60 11.74 15.15
CA GLU A 203 9.97 13.02 15.77
C GLU A 203 11.43 13.38 15.46
N CYS A 204 12.33 12.39 15.56
CA CYS A 204 13.72 12.52 15.16
C CYS A 204 14.17 11.19 14.53
N ALA A 205 14.50 11.21 13.25
CA ALA A 205 14.94 10.02 12.51
C ALA A 205 16.36 10.18 11.97
N ASP A 206 17.19 9.15 12.15
CA ASP A 206 18.39 8.94 11.35
C ASP A 206 18.05 7.85 10.31
N LEU A 207 17.81 8.24 9.06
CA LEU A 207 17.57 7.31 7.95
C LEU A 207 18.90 6.94 7.29
N VAL A 208 19.17 5.65 7.17
CA VAL A 208 20.44 5.12 6.69
C VAL A 208 20.18 3.99 5.70
N GLU A 209 20.77 4.09 4.51
CA GLU A 209 20.90 2.94 3.60
C GLU A 209 22.13 2.11 3.98
N PHE A 210 22.05 0.78 3.86
CA PHE A 210 23.19 -0.09 4.12
C PHE A 210 23.28 -1.28 3.15
N GLY A 211 24.51 -1.74 2.94
CA GLY A 211 24.88 -2.93 2.20
C GLY A 211 26.32 -3.28 2.55
N SER A 212 27.26 -3.17 1.59
CA SER A 212 28.71 -3.31 1.89
C SER A 212 29.25 -2.17 2.76
N ASP A 213 28.65 -0.98 2.66
CA ASP A 213 28.87 0.17 3.53
C ASP A 213 27.50 0.74 3.95
N SER A 214 27.49 1.79 4.77
CA SER A 214 26.28 2.50 5.18
C SER A 214 26.41 4.00 4.99
N ARG A 215 25.32 4.66 4.57
CA ARG A 215 25.27 6.09 4.29
C ARG A 215 23.97 6.68 4.81
N ARG A 216 24.04 7.89 5.37
CA ARG A 216 22.84 8.64 5.74
C ARG A 216 22.11 9.08 4.48
N VAL A 217 20.79 8.90 4.49
CA VAL A 217 19.89 9.49 3.50
C VAL A 217 19.30 10.73 4.15
N GLU A 218 19.78 11.88 3.72
CA GLU A 218 19.31 13.17 4.24
C GLU A 218 17.82 13.37 3.91
N LEU A 219 17.10 14.01 4.83
CA LEU A 219 15.69 14.33 4.72
C LEU A 219 15.49 15.81 4.97
N ALA A 220 14.77 16.51 4.09
CA ALA A 220 14.30 17.85 4.35
C ALA A 220 12.81 17.85 4.77
N PRO A 221 12.39 18.71 5.70
CA PRO A 221 10.98 18.87 6.03
C PRO A 221 10.15 19.23 4.79
N GLY A 222 9.06 18.49 4.56
CA GLY A 222 8.19 18.72 3.40
C GLY A 222 8.77 18.29 2.05
N GLU A 223 9.89 17.55 2.04
CA GLU A 223 10.48 17.04 0.82
C GLU A 223 9.58 16.00 0.10
N PRO A 224 9.46 16.05 -1.24
CA PRO A 224 8.78 15.01 -2.01
C PRO A 224 9.37 13.63 -1.75
N VAL A 225 8.52 12.65 -1.44
CA VAL A 225 8.96 11.33 -1.03
C VAL A 225 9.65 10.60 -2.17
N LEU A 226 9.15 10.70 -3.41
CA LEU A 226 9.79 10.01 -4.54
C LEU A 226 11.22 10.51 -4.76
N ARG A 227 11.48 11.80 -4.53
CA ARG A 227 12.85 12.36 -4.61
C ARG A 227 13.78 11.82 -3.55
N VAL A 228 13.27 11.52 -2.35
CA VAL A 228 14.06 10.84 -1.32
C VAL A 228 14.38 9.41 -1.76
N LEU A 229 13.45 8.71 -2.39
CA LEU A 229 13.68 7.35 -2.88
C LEU A 229 14.80 7.29 -3.93
N ASP A 230 14.94 8.31 -4.78
CA ASP A 230 16.00 8.39 -5.79
C ASP A 230 17.40 8.51 -5.18
N ARG A 231 17.52 8.80 -3.87
CA ARG A 231 18.80 8.86 -3.15
C ARG A 231 19.30 7.50 -2.67
N PHE A 232 18.50 6.44 -2.80
CA PHE A 232 18.91 5.09 -2.41
C PHE A 232 19.67 4.40 -3.55
N HIS A 233 20.78 3.77 -3.22
CA HIS A 233 21.69 3.13 -4.18
C HIS A 233 21.66 1.62 -4.05
N ASP A 234 22.30 0.90 -4.97
CA ASP A 234 22.70 -0.50 -4.78
C ASP A 234 24.08 -0.52 -4.13
N LEU A 235 24.16 -1.16 -2.96
CA LEU A 235 25.35 -1.19 -2.12
C LEU A 235 26.04 -2.58 -2.10
N GLY A 236 25.60 -3.52 -2.95
CA GLY A 236 26.28 -4.80 -3.16
C GLY A 236 26.08 -5.81 -2.01
N GLY A 237 27.11 -6.14 -1.25
CA GLY A 237 27.03 -7.10 -0.13
C GLY A 237 26.18 -6.61 1.06
N THR A 238 26.21 -7.35 2.17
CA THR A 238 25.36 -7.11 3.35
C THR A 238 26.18 -7.13 4.64
N HIS A 239 26.46 -5.96 5.23
CA HIS A 239 27.26 -5.79 6.46
C HIS A 239 26.45 -5.20 7.63
N THR A 240 25.37 -5.85 8.02
CA THR A 240 24.40 -5.39 9.04
C THR A 240 25.05 -4.98 10.37
N ALA A 241 25.92 -5.83 10.94
CA ALA A 241 26.56 -5.55 12.22
C ALA A 241 27.47 -4.31 12.18
N ALA A 242 28.13 -4.04 11.05
CA ALA A 242 28.96 -2.87 10.87
C ALA A 242 28.11 -1.60 10.73
N ALA A 243 27.02 -1.66 9.98
CA ALA A 243 26.07 -0.57 9.82
C ALA A 243 25.45 -0.15 11.17
N LEU A 244 25.03 -1.11 11.99
CA LEU A 244 24.52 -0.85 13.35
C LEU A 244 25.58 -0.17 14.23
N ARG A 245 26.79 -0.74 14.29
CA ARG A 245 27.90 -0.17 15.09
C ARG A 245 28.25 1.26 14.70
N ARG A 246 28.22 1.58 13.40
CA ARG A 246 28.57 2.90 12.89
C ARG A 246 27.49 3.95 13.16
N ASN A 247 26.22 3.57 13.05
CA ASN A 247 25.12 4.54 13.00
C ASN A 247 24.32 4.62 14.30
N TYR A 248 24.35 3.60 15.16
CA TYR A 248 23.67 3.68 16.45
C TYR A 248 24.33 4.73 17.36
N ALA A 249 23.52 5.70 17.78
CA ALA A 249 23.95 6.89 18.51
C ALA A 249 22.96 7.24 19.63
N ARG A 250 22.69 6.24 20.50
CA ARG A 250 21.72 6.33 21.61
C ARG A 250 20.31 6.67 21.12
N HIS A 251 19.86 5.94 20.11
CA HIS A 251 18.48 5.98 19.64
C HIS A 251 17.57 5.29 20.65
N ASP A 252 16.33 5.76 20.74
CA ASP A 252 15.29 5.18 21.58
C ASP A 252 14.76 3.89 20.96
N ARG A 253 14.84 3.75 19.63
CA ARG A 253 14.51 2.53 18.89
C ARG A 253 15.34 2.36 17.64
N VAL A 254 15.44 1.12 17.17
CA VAL A 254 16.06 0.75 15.89
C VAL A 254 15.04 0.02 15.02
N VAL A 255 14.90 0.44 13.77
CA VAL A 255 14.08 -0.22 12.74
C VAL A 255 15.01 -0.69 11.63
N MET A 256 14.93 -1.95 11.26
CA MET A 256 15.72 -2.56 10.18
C MET A 256 14.80 -3.21 9.17
N VAL A 257 15.05 -2.99 7.88
CA VAL A 257 14.33 -3.63 6.78
C VAL A 257 15.34 -4.32 5.88
N THR A 258 15.30 -5.64 5.79
CA THR A 258 16.33 -6.47 5.15
C THR A 258 15.72 -7.78 4.64
N ASP A 259 16.41 -8.54 3.81
CA ASP A 259 16.06 -9.93 3.46
C ASP A 259 16.85 -10.97 4.28
N GLU A 260 17.65 -10.49 5.25
CA GLU A 260 18.46 -11.27 6.19
C GLU A 260 19.47 -12.22 5.55
N GLN A 261 19.91 -11.99 4.30
CA GLN A 261 21.02 -12.73 3.70
C GLN A 261 22.38 -12.27 4.24
N THR A 262 22.67 -12.53 5.52
CA THR A 262 24.02 -12.32 6.05
C THR A 262 24.91 -13.48 5.61
N GLY A 263 25.96 -13.21 4.83
CA GLY A 263 26.93 -14.22 4.38
C GLY A 263 27.47 -15.07 5.54
N ALA A 264 27.80 -16.33 5.24
CA ALA A 264 28.09 -17.45 6.16
C ALA A 264 29.29 -17.28 7.14
N GLY A 265 29.81 -16.07 7.35
CA GLY A 265 31.04 -15.79 8.09
C GLY A 265 30.91 -15.16 9.48
N GLN A 266 29.71 -14.85 10.00
CA GLN A 266 29.58 -14.17 11.29
C GLN A 266 28.60 -14.88 12.23
N TRP A 267 29.16 -15.78 13.06
CA TRP A 267 28.54 -16.31 14.29
C TRP A 267 28.34 -15.24 15.38
N SER A 268 28.22 -13.96 15.01
CA SER A 268 28.04 -12.84 15.94
C SER A 268 26.67 -12.23 15.75
N ASN A 269 25.88 -12.18 16.82
CA ASN A 269 24.61 -11.47 16.88
C ASN A 269 24.81 -10.03 16.37
N PRO A 270 24.20 -9.62 15.24
CA PRO A 270 24.41 -8.28 14.68
C PRO A 270 23.91 -7.19 15.61
N LEU A 271 22.98 -7.52 16.52
CA LEU A 271 22.41 -6.62 17.52
C LEU A 271 23.30 -6.44 18.76
N GLN A 272 24.49 -7.06 18.82
CA GLN A 272 25.40 -6.93 19.98
C GLN A 272 25.77 -5.46 20.30
N ALA A 273 25.76 -4.58 19.31
CA ALA A 273 26.05 -3.16 19.48
C ALA A 273 24.90 -2.38 20.15
N ILE A 274 23.71 -2.95 20.22
CA ILE A 274 22.51 -2.31 20.73
C ILE A 274 22.27 -2.77 22.18
N PRO A 275 22.07 -1.84 23.14
CA PRO A 275 21.71 -2.22 24.50
C PRO A 275 20.40 -3.01 24.51
N PHE A 276 20.35 -4.13 25.24
CA PHE A 276 19.19 -5.05 25.26
C PHE A 276 17.82 -4.39 25.54
N ARG A 277 17.80 -3.27 26.27
CA ARG A 277 16.59 -2.51 26.60
C ARG A 277 16.03 -1.66 25.45
N VAL A 278 16.82 -1.44 24.40
CA VAL A 278 16.42 -0.62 23.25
C VAL A 278 15.63 -1.50 22.30
N PRO A 279 14.36 -1.15 21.99
CA PRO A 279 13.57 -1.94 21.07
C PRO A 279 14.17 -1.95 19.66
N VAL A 280 14.26 -3.15 19.07
CA VAL A 280 14.71 -3.40 17.71
C VAL A 280 13.60 -4.10 16.93
N TYR A 281 13.19 -3.49 15.82
CA TYR A 281 12.18 -4.04 14.92
C TYR A 281 12.81 -4.39 13.58
N THR A 282 12.82 -5.67 13.25
CA THR A 282 13.37 -6.19 12.00
C THR A 282 12.25 -6.66 11.08
N TRP A 283 12.18 -6.13 9.87
CA TRP A 283 11.36 -6.69 8.79
C TRP A 283 12.23 -7.53 7.86
N ASN A 284 12.00 -8.84 7.86
CA ASN A 284 12.58 -9.79 6.91
C ASN A 284 11.67 -9.93 5.69
N LEU A 285 12.14 -9.48 4.53
CA LEU A 285 11.37 -9.45 3.28
C LEU A 285 11.36 -10.75 2.49
N ALA A 286 12.27 -11.68 2.76
CA ALA A 286 12.44 -12.87 1.93
C ALA A 286 12.20 -14.20 2.64
N GLY A 287 12.24 -14.23 3.97
CA GLY A 287 11.89 -15.40 4.77
C GLY A 287 12.80 -16.61 4.55
N TYR A 288 14.05 -16.40 4.11
CA TYR A 288 15.00 -17.46 3.76
C TYR A 288 15.46 -18.33 4.94
N ALA A 289 15.35 -17.84 6.19
CA ALA A 289 15.79 -18.53 7.41
C ALA A 289 15.04 -17.99 8.65
N PRO A 290 15.08 -18.68 9.81
CA PRO A 290 14.75 -18.05 11.09
C PRO A 290 15.61 -16.81 11.32
N ALA A 291 15.00 -15.78 11.91
CA ALA A 291 15.55 -14.43 12.10
C ALA A 291 17.05 -14.38 12.44
N HIS A 292 17.78 -13.39 11.93
CA HIS A 292 19.22 -13.20 12.22
C HIS A 292 19.53 -12.91 13.71
N ALA A 293 18.52 -12.64 14.51
CA ALA A 293 18.61 -12.51 15.96
C ALA A 293 17.38 -13.17 16.62
N PRO A 294 17.53 -13.77 17.82
CA PRO A 294 16.39 -14.34 18.54
C PRO A 294 15.41 -13.24 18.92
N SER A 295 14.12 -13.48 18.68
CA SER A 295 13.05 -12.63 19.18
C SER A 295 13.04 -12.63 20.71
N GLY A 296 12.77 -11.48 21.30
CA GLY A 296 12.75 -11.27 22.74
C GLY A 296 11.78 -10.15 23.15
N PRO A 297 11.75 -9.74 24.43
CA PRO A 297 10.83 -8.70 24.91
C PRO A 297 11.02 -7.34 24.22
N HIS A 298 12.23 -7.07 23.71
CA HIS A 298 12.57 -5.83 23.01
C HIS A 298 13.00 -6.05 21.56
N HIS A 299 13.15 -7.29 21.09
CA HIS A 299 13.58 -7.60 19.73
C HIS A 299 12.47 -8.32 18.99
N HIS A 300 11.94 -7.71 17.94
CA HIS A 300 10.80 -8.22 17.20
C HIS A 300 11.18 -8.39 15.73
N THR A 301 11.00 -9.59 15.19
CA THR A 301 11.18 -9.87 13.77
C THR A 301 9.83 -10.17 13.11
N PHE A 302 9.56 -9.51 11.99
CA PHE A 302 8.36 -9.67 11.17
C PHE A 302 8.71 -10.22 9.80
N GLY A 303 7.86 -11.09 9.26
CA GLY A 303 7.97 -11.61 7.90
C GLY A 303 7.12 -10.82 6.91
N GLY A 304 7.71 -10.48 5.77
CA GLY A 304 7.05 -9.73 4.68
C GLY A 304 6.80 -8.27 5.03
N LEU A 305 6.41 -7.47 4.04
CA LEU A 305 6.17 -6.04 4.23
C LEU A 305 4.92 -5.61 3.45
N SER A 306 3.95 -5.09 4.20
CA SER A 306 2.69 -4.57 3.68
C SER A 306 2.29 -3.33 4.46
N ASP A 307 1.24 -2.65 4.02
CA ASP A 307 0.64 -1.49 4.68
C ASP A 307 0.39 -1.69 6.19
N ALA A 308 0.12 -2.92 6.63
CA ALA A 308 -0.10 -3.25 8.03
C ALA A 308 1.16 -3.04 8.90
N ALA A 309 2.35 -3.15 8.32
CA ALA A 309 3.63 -3.04 9.02
C ALA A 309 3.80 -1.69 9.74
N PHE A 310 3.30 -0.60 9.13
CA PHE A 310 3.39 0.73 9.72
C PHE A 310 2.72 0.84 11.09
N ARG A 311 1.73 -0.02 11.38
CA ARG A 311 0.96 0.01 12.63
C ARG A 311 1.56 -0.84 13.74
N LEU A 312 2.55 -1.68 13.44
CA LEU A 312 3.05 -2.67 14.39
C LEU A 312 3.92 -2.05 15.48
N ILE A 313 4.78 -1.09 15.14
CA ILE A 313 5.69 -0.46 16.13
C ILE A 313 4.90 0.18 17.27
N PRO A 314 3.97 1.13 17.00
CA PRO A 314 3.25 1.78 18.09
C PRO A 314 2.34 0.82 18.86
N LEU A 315 1.81 -0.21 18.20
CA LEU A 315 0.97 -1.22 18.85
C LEU A 315 1.78 -2.02 19.88
N ILE A 316 3.02 -2.39 19.55
CA ILE A 316 3.89 -3.15 20.45
C ILE A 316 4.40 -2.25 21.57
N GLU A 317 4.84 -1.02 21.25
CA GLU A 317 5.31 -0.07 22.27
C GLU A 317 4.18 0.30 23.25
N ALA A 318 2.96 0.54 22.75
CA ALA A 318 1.81 0.81 23.61
C ALA A 318 1.41 -0.38 24.51
N GLY A 319 1.64 -1.61 24.06
CA GLY A 319 1.41 -2.82 24.86
C GLY A 319 2.42 -3.01 26.00
N GLY A 320 3.58 -2.33 25.96
CA GLY A 320 4.56 -2.33 27.05
C GLY A 320 4.21 -1.35 28.17
N ASP A 321 3.52 -0.27 27.85
CA ASP A 321 3.19 0.86 28.75
C ASP A 321 1.68 0.97 29.06
N SER A 322 0.86 -0.02 28.68
CA SER A 322 -0.58 0.04 28.94
C SER A 322 -0.89 -0.23 30.41
N SER A 323 -1.33 0.81 31.12
CA SER A 323 -2.22 0.64 32.26
C SER A 323 -3.57 0.13 31.76
N TRP A 324 -4.21 -0.77 32.51
CA TRP A 324 -5.54 -1.24 32.14
C TRP A 324 -6.54 -0.08 32.10
N PRO A 325 -7.59 -0.12 31.25
CA PRO A 325 -8.57 0.98 31.14
C PRO A 325 -9.25 1.38 32.46
N TRP A 326 -9.19 0.54 33.49
CA TRP A 326 -9.73 0.76 34.83
C TRP A 326 -8.68 1.19 35.87
N GLU A 327 -7.40 1.25 35.51
CA GLU A 327 -6.32 1.72 36.40
C GLU A 327 -6.18 3.25 36.39
N THR A 328 -6.77 3.93 35.41
CA THR A 328 -6.78 5.40 35.30
C THR A 328 -7.72 6.12 36.29
N ASP A 329 -8.57 5.40 37.04
CA ASP A 329 -9.57 5.99 37.95
C ASP A 329 -9.14 6.01 39.44
N LEU A 330 -7.89 5.68 39.78
CA LEU A 330 -7.43 5.62 41.19
C LEU A 330 -6.70 6.85 41.71
N CYS A 331 -6.63 7.94 40.92
CA CYS A 331 -6.15 9.24 41.37
C CYS A 331 -7.15 10.35 41.00
N ALA A 332 -8.27 10.38 41.73
CA ALA A 332 -9.13 11.55 41.89
C ALA A 332 -9.30 11.84 43.39
#